data_AF-A0A380N0R8-F1
#
_entry.id   AF-A0A380N0R8-F1
#
_cell.length_a   1.000
_cell.length_b   1.000
_cell.length_c   1.000
_cell.angle_alpha   90.00
_cell.angle_beta   90.00
_cell.angle_gamma   90.00
#
_symmetry.space_group_name_H-M   'P 1'
#
loop_
_entity.id
_entity.type
_entity.pdbx_description
1 polymer ?
#
loop_
_entity_poly.entity_id
_entity_poly.type
_entity_poly.pdbx_seq_one_letter_code
_entity_poly.pdbx_strand_id
1 'polypeptide(L)'
;MIGQHDTIAAIATPSGTGGVCIIRISGTQALAIAKQLSKIEDVRKRHAHFAHFYAQDGSLIDQGILLYFQAPHSFTGEDVVELQGHGGIAVANALLGAALDSGARLAEAGEFTRRAFLNDKLDLSQAEAVADLIAARSMAAMQAANRSLQGEFSRQVNSLADEILQLRVYIEAALDFPEEEIDFISEGNIEARLLAWGEKLSALLQQSEQGKLLNEGIDLVLAGKPNAGKSSLLNALSGEDRAIVTHIAGTTRDILRESIIIEGIPINLVDTAGLRESEDIVEQEGIRRSHQAIQHAQLIALLIAADDMDAAEILDLETQLRERAGNSPIVKLYNKADLADASLQAQYQDGLWLSAKTGQGLEAVRKKIAQLAGKTESEAPFIARERHIRALDKAQRHFLQAWQAFQGHRAAELLAQDLRLVHDDLGEITGKVHADDLLGEIFSGFCIGK
;
A
#
# COMPACT_ATOMS: atom_id res chain seq x y z
N MET A 1 18.35 -8.03 -23.52
CA MET A 1 18.30 -6.70 -24.15
C MET A 1 16.88 -6.46 -24.64
N ILE A 2 16.00 -6.01 -23.73
CA ILE A 2 14.64 -5.57 -24.07
C ILE A 2 14.79 -4.20 -24.74
N GLY A 3 14.17 -4.00 -25.90
CA GLY A 3 14.46 -2.92 -26.84
C GLY A 3 14.40 -1.53 -26.20
N GLN A 4 15.54 -0.86 -26.12
CA GLN A 4 15.72 0.42 -25.43
C GLN A 4 15.05 1.62 -26.12
N HIS A 5 14.21 1.42 -27.15
CA HIS A 5 13.63 2.49 -27.99
C HIS A 5 12.25 2.17 -28.59
N ASP A 6 11.43 1.30 -27.99
CA ASP A 6 10.05 1.12 -28.45
C ASP A 6 9.11 2.21 -27.89
N THR A 7 8.04 2.51 -28.62
CA THR A 7 7.01 3.48 -28.19
C THR A 7 5.79 2.70 -27.73
N ILE A 8 5.30 2.99 -26.53
CA ILE A 8 4.17 2.28 -25.92
C ILE A 8 2.93 3.15 -25.88
N ALA A 9 1.76 2.51 -25.96
CA ALA A 9 0.46 3.15 -25.85
C ALA A 9 -0.49 2.34 -24.95
N ALA A 10 -1.35 3.03 -24.20
CA ALA A 10 -2.43 2.40 -23.42
C ALA A 10 -3.53 3.42 -23.07
N ILE A 11 -4.71 2.90 -22.69
CA ILE A 11 -5.78 3.69 -22.08
C ILE A 11 -5.37 4.00 -20.62
N ALA A 12 -5.24 5.27 -20.27
CA ALA A 12 -4.80 5.74 -18.95
C ALA A 12 -5.97 6.03 -17.98
N THR A 13 -7.20 6.13 -18.49
CA THR A 13 -8.42 6.31 -17.70
C THR A 13 -9.07 4.97 -17.31
N PRO A 14 -9.84 4.91 -16.20
CA PRO A 14 -10.57 3.71 -15.83
C PRO A 14 -11.48 3.19 -16.95
N SER A 15 -11.66 1.87 -17.02
CA SER A 15 -12.62 1.26 -17.94
C SER A 15 -14.05 1.65 -17.57
N GLY A 16 -14.87 1.95 -18.57
CA GLY A 16 -16.28 2.31 -18.39
C GLY A 16 -16.68 3.48 -19.28
N THR A 17 -17.82 4.07 -18.97
CA THR A 17 -18.31 5.29 -19.63
C THR A 17 -18.05 6.50 -18.75
N GLY A 18 -17.46 7.55 -19.32
CA GLY A 18 -17.20 8.82 -18.65
C GLY A 18 -17.25 10.00 -19.61
N GLY A 19 -16.99 11.20 -19.11
CA GLY A 19 -16.91 12.40 -19.96
C GLY A 19 -15.72 12.37 -20.92
N VAL A 20 -14.58 11.83 -20.49
CA VAL A 20 -13.31 11.83 -21.24
C VAL A 20 -12.62 10.47 -21.09
N CYS A 21 -11.95 10.00 -22.15
CA CYS A 21 -10.95 8.95 -22.09
C CYS A 21 -9.57 9.52 -22.46
N ILE A 22 -8.50 8.95 -21.90
CA ILE A 22 -7.13 9.38 -22.21
C ILE A 22 -6.35 8.19 -22.75
N ILE A 23 -5.80 8.33 -23.96
CA ILE A 23 -4.79 7.42 -24.51
C ILE A 23 -3.43 8.06 -24.30
N ARG A 24 -2.57 7.40 -23.53
CA ARG A 24 -1.20 7.85 -23.27
C ARG A 24 -0.24 7.08 -24.16
N ILE A 25 0.67 7.81 -24.79
CA ILE A 25 1.74 7.27 -25.65
C ILE A 25 3.08 7.77 -25.11
N SER A 26 4.06 6.89 -24.90
CA SER A 26 5.41 7.24 -24.40
C SER A 26 6.48 6.60 -25.26
N GLY A 27 7.50 7.36 -25.65
CA GLY A 27 8.66 6.87 -26.40
C GLY A 27 9.04 7.80 -27.54
N THR A 28 10.12 7.46 -28.24
CA THR A 28 10.74 8.32 -29.27
C THR A 28 9.84 8.61 -30.48
N GLN A 29 8.79 7.80 -30.72
CA GLN A 29 7.83 8.03 -31.81
C GLN A 29 6.52 8.69 -31.34
N ALA A 30 6.36 8.99 -30.05
CA ALA A 30 5.09 9.49 -29.50
C ALA A 30 4.58 10.74 -30.24
N LEU A 31 5.47 11.71 -30.49
CA LEU A 31 5.11 12.93 -31.23
C LEU A 31 4.75 12.63 -32.69
N ALA A 32 5.50 11.74 -33.36
CA ALA A 32 5.23 11.40 -34.76
C ALA A 32 3.85 10.74 -34.92
N ILE A 33 3.51 9.80 -34.05
CA ILE A 33 2.20 9.15 -33.99
C ILE A 33 1.10 10.20 -33.77
N ALA A 34 1.31 11.13 -32.83
CA ALA A 34 0.34 12.19 -32.55
C ALA A 34 0.06 13.08 -33.77
N LYS A 35 1.10 13.48 -34.51
CA LYS A 35 0.95 14.27 -35.72
C LYS A 35 0.19 13.51 -36.80
N GLN A 36 0.48 12.23 -36.98
CA GLN A 36 -0.22 11.38 -37.95
C GLN A 36 -1.72 11.27 -37.62
N LEU A 37 -2.06 11.00 -36.36
CA LEU A 37 -3.45 10.82 -35.93
C LEU A 37 -4.25 12.13 -35.93
N SER A 38 -3.62 13.25 -35.57
CA SER A 38 -4.29 14.55 -35.46
C SER A 38 -4.23 15.41 -36.74
N LYS A 39 -3.30 15.10 -37.64
CA LYS A 39 -2.91 15.94 -38.80
C LYS A 39 -2.43 17.35 -38.42
N ILE A 40 -1.99 17.55 -37.18
CA ILE A 40 -1.44 18.81 -36.69
C ILE A 40 0.08 18.77 -36.85
N GLU A 41 0.66 19.72 -37.59
CA GLU A 41 2.10 19.79 -37.81
C GLU A 41 2.86 20.50 -36.66
N ASP A 42 2.36 21.63 -36.18
CA ASP A 42 2.97 22.43 -35.09
C ASP A 42 2.37 22.07 -33.71
N VAL A 43 2.66 20.85 -33.24
CA VAL A 43 2.27 20.43 -31.90
C VAL A 43 3.24 21.01 -30.87
N ARG A 44 2.79 22.08 -30.19
CA ARG A 44 3.56 22.74 -29.12
C ARG A 44 3.51 21.96 -27.82
N LYS A 45 4.68 21.82 -27.16
CA LYS A 45 4.79 21.18 -25.85
C LYS A 45 3.99 21.92 -24.77
N ARG A 46 3.32 21.17 -23.89
CA ARG A 46 2.52 21.64 -22.75
C ARG A 46 1.41 22.66 -23.13
N HIS A 47 0.90 22.56 -24.35
CA HIS A 47 -0.26 23.32 -24.83
C HIS A 47 -1.36 22.35 -25.22
N ALA A 48 -2.60 22.68 -24.87
CA ALA A 48 -3.78 21.96 -25.33
C ALA A 48 -4.09 22.34 -26.77
N HIS A 49 -4.13 21.35 -27.65
CA HIS A 49 -4.56 21.51 -29.04
C HIS A 49 -5.90 20.85 -29.22
N PHE A 50 -6.89 21.58 -29.74
CA PHE A 50 -8.13 20.94 -30.20
C PHE A 50 -7.84 20.16 -31.48
N ALA A 51 -8.12 18.86 -31.48
CA ALA A 51 -7.70 17.93 -32.51
C ALA A 51 -8.88 17.07 -32.99
N HIS A 52 -8.84 16.72 -34.28
CA HIS A 52 -9.64 15.65 -34.85
C HIS A 52 -8.73 14.44 -34.97
N PHE A 53 -9.13 13.28 -34.45
CA PHE A 53 -8.34 12.06 -34.50
C PHE A 53 -8.85 11.16 -35.62
N TYR A 54 -7.93 10.68 -36.45
CA TYR A 54 -8.24 9.89 -37.64
C TYR A 54 -7.62 8.49 -37.55
N ALA A 55 -8.31 7.50 -38.12
CA ALA A 55 -7.73 6.19 -38.39
C ALA A 55 -6.81 6.22 -39.63
N GLN A 56 -6.08 5.14 -39.88
CA GLN A 56 -5.19 5.04 -41.05
C GLN A 56 -5.92 5.17 -42.40
N ASP A 57 -7.16 4.72 -42.49
CA ASP A 57 -8.00 4.86 -43.68
C ASP A 57 -8.53 6.29 -43.88
N GLY A 58 -8.23 7.20 -42.96
CA GLY A 58 -8.63 8.61 -42.98
C GLY A 58 -10.02 8.87 -42.37
N SER A 59 -10.72 7.84 -41.90
CA SER A 59 -11.99 8.01 -41.19
C SER A 59 -11.81 8.77 -39.87
N LEU A 60 -12.78 9.62 -39.53
CA LEU A 60 -12.78 10.35 -38.26
C LEU A 60 -13.16 9.40 -37.13
N ILE A 61 -12.29 9.25 -36.15
CA ILE A 61 -12.56 8.47 -34.94
C ILE A 61 -13.32 9.35 -33.93
N ASP A 62 -12.74 10.50 -33.60
CA ASP A 62 -13.26 11.39 -32.56
C ASP A 62 -12.68 12.82 -32.67
N GLN A 63 -13.22 13.75 -31.89
CA GLN A 63 -12.68 15.09 -31.67
C GLN A 63 -12.37 15.30 -30.19
N GLY A 64 -11.24 15.92 -29.89
CA GLY A 64 -10.79 16.04 -28.51
C GLY A 64 -9.58 16.94 -28.33
N ILE A 65 -8.79 16.67 -27.29
CA ILE A 65 -7.61 17.45 -26.93
C ILE A 65 -6.35 16.60 -27.11
N LEU A 66 -5.34 17.17 -27.77
CA LEU A 66 -3.99 16.64 -27.85
C LEU A 66 -3.07 17.42 -26.90
N LEU A 67 -2.33 16.69 -26.05
CA LEU A 67 -1.26 17.23 -25.22
C LEU A 67 0.06 16.54 -25.54
N TYR A 68 1.14 17.32 -25.56
CA TYR A 68 2.50 16.82 -25.79
C TYR A 68 3.45 17.27 -24.68
N PHE A 69 4.20 16.35 -24.10
CA PHE A 69 5.23 16.57 -23.11
C PHE A 69 6.56 16.10 -23.68
N GLN A 70 7.46 17.04 -23.94
CA GLN A 70 8.80 16.76 -24.46
C GLN A 70 9.72 16.23 -23.36
N ALA A 71 10.54 15.23 -23.68
CA ALA A 71 11.64 14.76 -22.83
C ALA A 71 12.59 15.90 -22.44
N PRO A 72 13.18 15.90 -21.22
CA PRO A 72 12.97 14.97 -20.10
C PRO A 72 11.80 15.39 -19.17
N HIS A 73 10.95 16.30 -19.64
CA HIS A 73 9.98 17.02 -18.82
C HIS A 73 8.56 16.43 -18.91
N SER A 74 8.49 15.10 -18.84
CA SER A 74 7.29 14.26 -18.85
C SER A 74 7.27 13.31 -17.65
N PHE A 75 6.20 12.51 -17.52
CA PHE A 75 6.07 11.50 -16.47
C PHE A 75 7.14 10.40 -16.59
N THR A 76 7.31 9.83 -17.78
CA THR A 76 8.27 8.73 -18.02
C THR A 76 9.70 9.22 -18.19
N GLY A 77 9.94 10.52 -18.40
CA GLY A 77 11.23 11.07 -18.82
C GLY A 77 11.46 11.03 -20.33
N GLU A 78 10.58 10.38 -21.09
CA GLU A 78 10.61 10.32 -22.56
C GLU A 78 9.67 11.36 -23.19
N ASP A 79 9.56 11.40 -24.51
CA ASP A 79 8.45 12.12 -25.15
C ASP A 79 7.13 11.40 -24.83
N VAL A 80 6.16 12.14 -24.30
CA VAL A 80 4.83 11.63 -23.94
C VAL A 80 3.75 12.44 -24.64
N VAL A 81 2.77 11.75 -25.19
CA VAL A 81 1.56 12.34 -25.76
C VAL A 81 0.33 11.80 -25.05
N GLU A 82 -0.65 12.67 -24.81
CA GLU A 82 -1.98 12.28 -24.36
C GLU A 82 -3.03 12.70 -25.39
N LEU A 83 -3.80 11.72 -25.88
CA LEU A 83 -4.98 11.93 -26.71
C LEU A 83 -6.20 11.85 -25.80
N GLN A 84 -6.90 12.96 -25.61
CA GLN A 84 -8.08 13.05 -24.76
C GLN A 84 -9.33 13.09 -25.64
N GLY A 85 -10.03 11.96 -25.76
CA GLY A 85 -11.28 11.84 -26.51
C GLY A 85 -12.50 11.73 -25.60
N HIS A 86 -13.68 11.55 -26.16
CA HIS A 86 -14.90 11.27 -25.41
C HIS A 86 -14.80 9.92 -24.70
N GLY A 87 -15.31 9.84 -23.47
CA GLY A 87 -15.14 8.68 -22.58
C GLY A 87 -15.99 7.44 -22.91
N GLY A 88 -16.19 7.14 -24.20
CA GLY A 88 -16.85 5.92 -24.65
C GLY A 88 -15.86 4.78 -24.83
N ILE A 89 -16.25 3.56 -24.45
CA ILE A 89 -15.40 2.34 -24.59
C ILE A 89 -14.95 2.13 -26.04
N ALA A 90 -15.87 2.31 -27.01
CA ALA A 90 -15.56 2.17 -28.43
C ALA A 90 -14.57 3.23 -28.92
N VAL A 91 -14.70 4.47 -28.45
CA VAL A 91 -13.80 5.58 -28.79
C VAL A 91 -12.39 5.32 -28.24
N ALA A 92 -12.30 4.96 -26.96
CA ALA A 92 -11.02 4.65 -26.33
C ALA A 92 -10.28 3.51 -27.04
N ASN A 93 -11.00 2.43 -27.38
CA ASN A 93 -10.42 1.31 -28.12
C ASN A 93 -10.01 1.68 -29.55
N ALA A 94 -10.80 2.51 -30.24
CA ALA A 94 -10.47 2.97 -31.60
C ALA A 94 -9.24 3.89 -31.61
N LEU A 95 -9.13 4.83 -30.67
CA LEU A 95 -7.97 5.70 -30.53
C LEU A 95 -6.71 4.91 -30.15
N LEU A 96 -6.82 3.95 -29.22
CA LEU A 96 -5.73 3.05 -28.88
C LEU A 96 -5.31 2.22 -30.11
N GLY A 97 -6.27 1.60 -30.81
CA GLY A 97 -6.01 0.83 -32.03
C GLY A 97 -5.26 1.66 -33.08
N ALA A 98 -5.70 2.89 -33.33
CA ALA A 98 -5.05 3.78 -34.29
C ALA A 98 -3.60 4.14 -33.88
N ALA A 99 -3.33 4.30 -32.58
CA ALA A 99 -1.97 4.50 -32.08
C ALA A 99 -1.09 3.26 -32.29
N LEU A 100 -1.64 2.07 -32.06
CA LEU A 100 -0.93 0.80 -32.30
C LEU A 100 -0.62 0.59 -33.77
N ASP A 101 -1.60 0.82 -34.64
CA ASP A 101 -1.43 0.74 -36.10
C ASP A 101 -0.38 1.74 -36.61
N SER A 102 -0.20 2.86 -35.89
CA SER A 102 0.80 3.89 -36.20
C SER A 102 2.20 3.60 -35.64
N GLY A 103 2.43 2.42 -35.07
CA GLY A 103 3.75 1.95 -34.64
C GLY A 103 3.97 1.88 -33.13
N ALA A 104 2.97 2.23 -32.31
CA ALA A 104 3.07 1.96 -30.87
C ALA A 104 2.84 0.47 -30.56
N ARG A 105 3.47 -0.02 -29.50
CA ARG A 105 3.15 -1.31 -28.86
C ARG A 105 2.18 -1.08 -27.71
N LEU A 106 1.33 -2.05 -27.40
CA LEU A 106 0.52 -2.01 -26.19
C LEU A 106 1.44 -2.06 -24.95
N ALA A 107 1.27 -1.11 -24.03
CA ALA A 107 2.05 -1.06 -22.80
C ALA A 107 1.77 -2.28 -21.88
N GLU A 108 2.80 -2.76 -21.20
CA GLU A 108 2.67 -3.74 -20.11
C GLU A 108 2.08 -3.06 -18.85
N ALA A 109 1.66 -3.88 -17.87
CA ALA A 109 1.26 -3.39 -16.56
C ALA A 109 2.41 -2.62 -15.89
N GLY A 110 2.13 -1.40 -15.40
CA GLY A 110 3.11 -0.55 -14.72
C GLY A 110 4.25 -0.03 -15.60
N GLU A 111 4.21 -0.23 -16.93
CA GLU A 111 5.33 0.08 -17.80
C GLU A 111 5.69 1.57 -17.83
N PHE A 112 4.72 2.50 -17.75
CA PHE A 112 5.06 3.93 -17.76
C PHE A 112 5.78 4.32 -16.46
N THR A 113 5.33 3.83 -15.31
CA THR A 113 5.99 4.07 -14.02
C THR A 113 7.36 3.38 -13.97
N ARG A 114 7.49 2.17 -14.54
CA ARG A 114 8.78 1.48 -14.71
C ARG A 114 9.76 2.33 -15.52
N ARG A 115 9.31 2.92 -16.63
CA ARG A 115 10.15 3.84 -17.43
C ARG A 115 10.51 5.11 -16.68
N ALA A 116 9.58 5.67 -15.88
CA ALA A 116 9.88 6.81 -15.02
C ALA A 116 11.00 6.48 -14.02
N PHE A 117 10.97 5.29 -13.40
CA PHE A 117 12.04 4.82 -12.52
C PHE A 117 13.37 4.66 -13.27
N LEU A 118 13.38 3.96 -14.42
CA LEU A 118 14.59 3.73 -15.22
C LEU A 118 15.22 5.03 -15.78
N ASN A 119 14.43 6.10 -15.91
CA ASN A 119 14.88 7.42 -16.36
C ASN A 119 15.11 8.40 -15.19
N ASP A 120 15.33 7.88 -13.97
CA ASP A 120 15.63 8.65 -12.75
C ASP A 120 14.59 9.74 -12.43
N LYS A 121 13.33 9.57 -12.87
CA LYS A 121 12.24 10.49 -12.54
C LYS A 121 11.69 10.24 -11.15
N LEU A 122 11.73 9.00 -10.71
CA LEU A 122 11.22 8.48 -9.45
C LEU A 122 12.20 7.41 -8.94
N ASP A 123 12.40 7.30 -7.64
CA ASP A 123 12.97 6.08 -7.06
C ASP A 123 11.93 4.96 -6.92
N LEU A 124 12.35 3.78 -6.47
CA LEU A 124 11.47 2.60 -6.40
C LEU A 124 10.32 2.80 -5.39
N SER A 125 10.58 3.46 -4.26
CA SER A 125 9.56 3.76 -3.25
C SER A 125 8.54 4.77 -3.76
N GLN A 126 8.99 5.79 -4.51
CA GLN A 126 8.11 6.76 -5.15
C GLN A 126 7.25 6.13 -6.24
N ALA A 127 7.82 5.20 -7.03
CA ALA A 127 7.08 4.44 -8.03
C ALA A 127 5.95 3.62 -7.39
N GLU A 128 6.22 2.93 -6.28
CA GLU A 128 5.19 2.22 -5.49
C GLU A 128 4.11 3.14 -4.93
N ALA A 129 4.51 4.33 -4.45
CA ALA A 129 3.58 5.32 -3.94
C ALA A 129 2.56 5.81 -5.00
N VAL A 130 2.89 5.73 -6.30
CA VAL A 130 1.92 6.00 -7.38
C VAL A 130 0.77 4.99 -7.34
N ALA A 131 1.07 3.70 -7.17
CA ALA A 131 0.03 2.67 -7.05
C ALA A 131 -0.77 2.86 -5.77
N ASP A 132 -0.10 3.15 -4.64
CA ASP A 132 -0.74 3.33 -3.34
C ASP A 132 -1.68 4.54 -3.35
N LEU A 133 -1.30 5.65 -3.98
CA LEU A 133 -2.15 6.84 -4.10
C LEU A 133 -3.43 6.55 -4.87
N ILE A 134 -3.36 5.72 -5.91
CA ILE A 134 -4.52 5.38 -6.73
C ILE A 134 -5.41 4.35 -6.05
N ALA A 135 -4.82 3.45 -5.26
CA ALA A 135 -5.56 2.46 -4.47
C ALA A 135 -6.11 3.04 -3.15
N ALA A 136 -5.65 4.23 -2.73
CA ALA A 136 -5.98 4.83 -1.44
C ALA A 136 -7.49 4.90 -1.19
N ARG A 137 -7.91 4.31 -0.06
CA ARG A 137 -9.33 4.22 0.33
C ARG A 137 -9.73 5.23 1.38
N SER A 138 -8.78 5.89 2.03
CA SER A 138 -9.03 6.91 3.05
C SER A 138 -8.20 8.16 2.79
N MET A 139 -8.65 9.30 3.32
CA MET A 139 -7.90 10.56 3.26
C MET A 139 -6.50 10.43 3.88
N ALA A 140 -6.38 9.66 4.97
CA ALA A 140 -5.11 9.39 5.63
C ALA A 140 -4.16 8.59 4.70
N ALA A 141 -4.65 7.54 4.04
CA ALA A 141 -3.86 6.76 3.08
C ALA A 141 -3.43 7.62 1.88
N MET A 142 -4.32 8.47 1.36
CA MET A 142 -4.01 9.39 0.26
C MET A 142 -2.94 10.42 0.66
N GLN A 143 -3.02 10.98 1.86
CA GLN A 143 -2.01 11.93 2.37
C GLN A 143 -0.65 11.24 2.56
N ALA A 144 -0.64 10.05 3.14
CA ALA A 144 0.57 9.23 3.33
C ALA A 144 1.23 8.86 1.98
N ALA A 145 0.42 8.47 0.99
CA ALA A 145 0.91 8.14 -0.35
C ALA A 145 1.51 9.36 -1.05
N ASN A 146 0.88 10.54 -0.90
CA ASN A 146 1.42 11.80 -1.43
C ASN A 146 2.77 12.17 -0.81
N ARG A 147 2.95 12.02 0.51
CA ARG A 147 4.24 12.25 1.19
C ARG A 147 5.34 11.33 0.65
N SER A 148 5.00 10.05 0.46
CA SER A 148 5.90 9.05 -0.13
C SER A 148 6.28 9.40 -1.56
N LEU A 149 5.30 9.81 -2.38
CA LEU A 149 5.51 10.25 -3.76
C LEU A 149 6.38 11.52 -3.84
N GLN A 150 6.25 12.43 -2.87
CA GLN A 150 7.13 13.60 -2.71
C GLN A 150 8.55 13.25 -2.23
N GLY A 151 8.84 11.97 -2.02
CA GLY A 151 10.15 11.44 -1.64
C GLY A 151 10.47 11.59 -0.16
N GLU A 152 9.48 11.80 0.71
CA GLU A 152 9.73 11.94 2.15
C GLU A 152 10.32 10.67 2.76
N PHE A 153 9.72 9.51 2.50
CA PHE A 153 10.24 8.22 2.95
C PHE A 153 11.66 7.97 2.44
N SER A 154 11.87 8.15 1.13
CA SER A 154 13.17 7.98 0.50
C SER A 154 14.24 8.90 1.07
N ARG A 155 13.90 10.16 1.39
CA ARG A 155 14.85 11.10 2.04
C ARG A 155 15.25 10.61 3.43
N GLN A 156 14.33 10.08 4.22
CA GLN A 156 14.65 9.56 5.56
C GLN A 156 15.54 8.30 5.47
N VAL A 157 15.21 7.36 4.58
CA VAL A 157 16.02 6.15 4.33
C VAL A 157 17.42 6.52 3.82
N ASN A 158 17.50 7.42 2.83
CA ASN A 158 18.79 7.87 2.31
C ASN A 158 19.61 8.61 3.37
N SER A 159 18.98 9.42 4.23
CA SER A 159 19.69 10.07 5.35
C SER A 159 20.31 9.05 6.29
N LEU A 160 19.59 7.97 6.64
CA LEU A 160 20.15 6.89 7.47
C LEU A 160 21.28 6.15 6.75
N ALA A 161 21.13 5.88 5.45
CA ALA A 161 22.15 5.22 4.65
C ALA A 161 23.43 6.08 4.54
N ASP A 162 23.29 7.37 4.28
CA ASP A 162 24.40 8.33 4.21
C ASP A 162 25.12 8.45 5.56
N GLU A 163 24.38 8.47 6.67
CA GLU A 163 24.95 8.48 8.03
C GLU A 163 25.77 7.20 8.32
N ILE A 164 25.27 6.02 7.94
CA ILE A 164 26.03 4.76 8.07
C ILE A 164 27.25 4.73 7.17
N LEU A 165 27.12 5.19 5.93
CA LEU A 165 28.25 5.26 5.00
C LEU A 165 29.37 6.13 5.57
N GLN A 166 29.03 7.29 6.12
CA GLN A 166 30.01 8.17 6.76
C GLN A 166 30.66 7.52 7.99
N LEU A 167 29.89 6.83 8.83
CA LEU A 167 30.43 6.08 9.97
C LEU A 167 31.38 4.98 9.51
N ARG A 168 31.02 4.24 8.47
CA ARG A 168 31.85 3.18 7.89
C ARG A 168 33.16 3.74 7.33
N VAL A 169 33.10 4.79 6.51
CA VAL A 169 34.31 5.45 5.96
C VAL A 169 35.23 5.92 7.07
N TYR A 170 34.67 6.47 8.15
CA TYR A 170 35.45 6.91 9.31
C TYR A 170 36.13 5.74 10.04
N ILE A 171 35.43 4.62 10.24
CA ILE A 171 35.98 3.42 10.88
C ILE A 171 37.05 2.77 10.01
N GLU A 172 36.82 2.66 8.70
CA GLU A 172 37.78 2.09 7.74
C GLU A 172 39.08 2.92 7.69
N ALA A 173 38.97 4.25 7.63
CA ALA A 173 40.14 5.13 7.63
C ALA A 173 41.00 4.95 8.90
N ALA A 174 40.37 4.76 10.05
CA ALA A 174 41.09 4.54 11.30
C ALA A 174 41.74 3.15 11.42
N LEU A 175 41.17 2.13 10.75
CA LEU A 175 41.78 0.80 10.66
C LEU A 175 43.03 0.81 9.76
N ASP A 176 43.01 1.59 8.68
CA ASP A 176 44.10 1.67 7.70
C ASP A 176 45.32 2.48 8.21
N PHE A 177 45.12 3.41 9.17
CA PHE A 177 46.16 4.33 9.67
C PHE A 177 46.25 4.38 11.22
N PRO A 178 46.65 3.28 11.89
CA PRO A 178 46.65 3.19 13.35
C PRO A 178 47.71 4.04 14.07
N GLU A 179 48.76 4.50 13.37
CA GLU A 179 49.86 5.32 13.94
C GLU A 179 49.55 6.83 13.97
N GLU A 180 48.53 7.28 13.23
CA GLU A 180 47.98 8.63 13.34
C GLU A 180 46.93 8.62 14.46
N GLU A 181 47.36 8.65 15.73
CA GLU A 181 46.48 8.69 16.91
C GLU A 181 45.55 9.92 16.88
N ILE A 182 44.43 9.81 16.17
CA ILE A 182 43.21 10.56 16.45
C ILE A 182 42.46 9.68 17.44
N ASP A 183 42.29 10.14 18.69
CA ASP A 183 41.56 9.53 19.82
C ASP A 183 40.32 8.67 19.38
N PHE A 184 40.57 7.45 18.89
CA PHE A 184 39.66 6.66 18.05
C PHE A 184 38.47 6.09 18.83
N ILE A 185 38.68 5.86 20.14
CA ILE A 185 37.73 5.21 21.05
C ILE A 185 37.47 6.10 22.29
N SER A 186 38.33 7.09 22.54
CA SER A 186 38.40 7.89 23.77
C SER A 186 37.38 9.02 23.83
N GLU A 187 36.89 9.55 22.71
CA GLU A 187 35.92 10.65 22.73
C GLU A 187 34.43 10.24 22.83
N GLY A 188 34.09 8.95 22.91
CA GLY A 188 32.68 8.50 23.05
C GLY A 188 31.76 8.86 21.87
N ASN A 189 32.33 9.42 20.80
CA ASN A 189 31.60 9.99 19.66
C ASN A 189 30.96 8.90 18.78
N ILE A 190 31.68 7.82 18.47
CA ILE A 190 31.13 6.69 17.68
C ILE A 190 29.97 6.02 18.41
N GLU A 191 30.13 5.75 19.71
CA GLU A 191 29.12 5.06 20.50
C GLU A 191 27.82 5.88 20.58
N ALA A 192 27.94 7.19 20.84
CA ALA A 192 26.81 8.10 20.82
C ALA A 192 26.15 8.22 19.43
N ARG A 193 26.94 8.26 18.35
CA ARG A 193 26.43 8.32 16.97
C ARG A 193 25.70 7.06 16.57
N LEU A 194 26.23 5.88 16.90
CA LEU A 194 25.57 4.60 16.66
C LEU A 194 24.26 4.51 17.45
N LEU A 195 24.26 4.85 18.74
CA LEU A 195 23.05 4.84 19.56
C LEU A 195 21.96 5.76 18.98
N ALA A 196 22.32 7.01 18.65
CA ALA A 196 21.41 7.97 18.04
C ALA A 196 20.90 7.48 16.66
N TRP A 197 21.75 6.84 15.88
CA TRP A 197 21.36 6.25 14.60
C TRP A 197 20.35 5.09 14.79
N GLY A 198 20.60 4.21 15.77
CA GLY A 198 19.69 3.11 16.12
C GLY A 198 18.31 3.61 16.57
N GLU A 199 18.26 4.69 17.34
CA GLU A 199 17.01 5.35 17.72
C GLU A 199 16.25 5.90 16.50
N LYS A 200 16.94 6.55 15.56
CA LYS A 200 16.33 7.03 14.31
C LYS A 200 15.80 5.88 13.46
N LEU A 201 16.56 4.79 13.32
CA LEU A 201 16.11 3.60 12.58
C LEU A 201 14.86 3.00 13.23
N SER A 202 14.84 2.85 14.56
CA SER A 202 13.70 2.32 15.28
C SER A 202 12.45 3.21 15.12
N ALA A 203 12.63 4.54 15.15
CA ALA A 203 11.55 5.49 14.89
C ALA A 203 11.02 5.36 13.46
N LEU A 204 11.91 5.25 12.46
CA LEU A 204 11.51 5.06 11.07
C LEU A 204 10.75 3.74 10.86
N LEU A 205 11.20 2.65 11.47
CA LEU A 205 10.52 1.36 11.44
C LEU A 205 9.10 1.47 12.02
N GLN A 206 8.96 2.07 13.20
CA GLN A 206 7.65 2.27 13.83
C GLN A 206 6.71 3.14 12.97
N GLN A 207 7.23 4.21 12.36
CA GLN A 207 6.45 5.03 11.42
C GLN A 207 6.03 4.25 10.18
N SER A 208 6.93 3.40 9.66
CA SER A 208 6.67 2.57 8.49
C SER A 208 5.59 1.51 8.78
N GLU A 209 5.58 0.92 9.97
CA GLU A 209 4.51 0.00 10.39
C GLU A 209 3.14 0.68 10.39
N GLN A 210 3.05 1.93 10.85
CA GLN A 210 1.82 2.73 10.76
C GLN A 210 1.45 3.03 9.30
N GLY A 211 2.43 3.34 8.46
CA GLY A 211 2.26 3.55 7.03
C GLY A 211 1.68 2.33 6.32
N LYS A 212 2.20 1.14 6.64
CA LYS A 212 1.70 -0.14 6.13
C LYS A 212 0.23 -0.36 6.54
N LEU A 213 -0.11 -0.02 7.78
CA LEU A 213 -1.48 -0.11 8.29
C LEU A 213 -2.47 0.72 7.47
N LEU A 214 -2.09 1.95 7.10
CA LEU A 214 -2.92 2.82 6.28
C LEU A 214 -3.06 2.31 4.84
N ASN A 215 -2.06 1.60 4.32
CA ASN A 215 -2.05 1.10 2.95
C ASN A 215 -2.86 -0.19 2.79
N GLU A 216 -2.48 -1.22 3.56
CA GLU A 216 -3.04 -2.56 3.44
C GLU A 216 -4.36 -2.69 4.22
N GLY A 217 -4.53 -1.85 5.24
CA GLY A 217 -5.61 -1.98 6.20
C GLY A 217 -5.40 -3.14 7.16
N ILE A 218 -6.47 -3.52 7.85
CA ILE A 218 -6.48 -4.65 8.77
C ILE A 218 -7.60 -5.61 8.46
N ASP A 219 -7.25 -6.89 8.44
CA ASP A 219 -8.20 -7.98 8.31
C ASP A 219 -8.91 -8.23 9.67
N LEU A 220 -10.16 -7.78 9.76
CA LEU A 220 -11.05 -7.95 10.90
C LEU A 220 -12.06 -9.08 10.64
N VAL A 221 -12.10 -10.07 11.53
CA VAL A 221 -13.12 -11.14 11.51
C VAL A 221 -14.19 -10.87 12.56
N LEU A 222 -15.46 -10.95 12.14
CA LEU A 222 -16.61 -10.90 13.05
C LEU A 222 -17.03 -12.33 13.42
N ALA A 223 -16.66 -12.77 14.63
CA ALA A 223 -17.04 -14.08 15.16
C ALA A 223 -18.29 -13.98 16.04
N GLY A 224 -19.04 -15.06 16.19
CA GLY A 224 -20.21 -15.13 17.08
C GLY A 224 -21.28 -16.08 16.56
N LYS A 225 -22.21 -16.47 17.45
CA LYS A 225 -23.35 -17.34 17.12
C LYS A 225 -24.19 -16.81 15.94
N PRO A 226 -24.98 -17.66 15.27
CA PRO A 226 -26.09 -17.20 14.43
C PRO A 226 -26.94 -16.18 15.19
N ASN A 227 -27.44 -15.14 14.51
CA ASN A 227 -28.27 -14.07 15.11
C ASN A 227 -27.60 -13.20 16.20
N ALA A 228 -26.28 -13.32 16.42
CA ALA A 228 -25.53 -12.41 17.30
C ALA A 228 -25.51 -10.93 16.81
N GLY A 229 -25.99 -10.69 15.58
CA GLY A 229 -26.09 -9.37 14.97
C GLY A 229 -24.83 -8.93 14.21
N LYS A 230 -24.04 -9.88 13.71
CA LYS A 230 -22.85 -9.64 12.85
C LYS A 230 -23.15 -8.72 11.66
N SER A 231 -24.16 -9.06 10.86
CA SER A 231 -24.55 -8.26 9.69
C SER A 231 -25.12 -6.89 10.08
N SER A 232 -25.83 -6.81 11.21
CA SER A 232 -26.32 -5.53 11.75
C SER A 232 -25.16 -4.63 12.17
N LEU A 233 -24.14 -5.18 12.85
CA LEU A 233 -22.96 -4.43 13.23
C LEU A 233 -22.17 -3.97 12.00
N LEU A 234 -21.99 -4.85 11.01
CA LEU A 234 -21.34 -4.51 9.75
C LEU A 234 -22.03 -3.32 9.07
N ASN A 235 -23.36 -3.36 8.97
CA ASN A 235 -24.13 -2.26 8.38
C ASN A 235 -24.02 -0.97 9.22
N ALA A 236 -24.06 -1.07 10.54
CA ALA A 236 -23.91 0.07 11.43
C ALA A 236 -22.52 0.72 11.29
N LEU A 237 -21.45 -0.08 11.27
CA LEU A 237 -20.08 0.41 11.07
C LEU A 237 -19.88 0.99 9.66
N SER A 238 -20.54 0.41 8.65
CA SER A 238 -20.48 0.86 7.25
C SER A 238 -21.27 2.15 6.98
N GLY A 239 -22.23 2.50 7.84
CA GLY A 239 -23.24 3.53 7.57
C GLY A 239 -22.69 4.96 7.45
N GLU A 240 -21.44 5.21 7.87
CA GLU A 240 -20.84 6.56 7.91
C GLU A 240 -19.66 6.74 6.93
N ASP A 241 -18.91 5.69 6.60
CA ASP A 241 -17.71 5.76 5.75
C ASP A 241 -17.53 4.50 4.87
N ARG A 242 -18.45 4.27 3.94
CA ARG A 242 -18.18 3.29 2.87
C ARG A 242 -17.05 3.82 1.99
N ALA A 243 -15.90 3.16 2.03
CA ALA A 243 -14.96 3.25 0.92
C ALA A 243 -15.70 2.75 -0.33
N ILE A 244 -15.86 3.60 -1.34
CA ILE A 244 -16.50 3.20 -2.60
C ILE A 244 -15.62 2.11 -3.21
N VAL A 245 -16.05 0.86 -3.09
CA VAL A 245 -15.44 -0.27 -3.77
C VAL A 245 -15.76 -0.08 -5.25
N THR A 246 -14.77 0.34 -6.02
CA THR A 246 -14.84 0.21 -7.47
C THR A 246 -14.61 -1.26 -7.79
N HIS A 247 -15.61 -1.88 -8.43
CA HIS A 247 -15.46 -3.21 -9.01
C HIS A 247 -14.39 -3.15 -10.10
N ILE A 248 -13.18 -3.63 -9.82
CA ILE A 248 -12.27 -4.04 -10.89
C ILE A 248 -12.74 -5.42 -11.32
N ALA A 249 -13.44 -5.48 -12.46
CA ALA A 249 -13.82 -6.74 -13.08
C ALA A 249 -12.54 -7.51 -13.44
N GLY A 250 -12.26 -8.63 -12.78
CA GLY A 250 -11.09 -9.46 -13.11
C GLY A 250 -10.65 -10.47 -12.06
N THR A 251 -10.85 -10.24 -10.76
CA THR A 251 -10.38 -11.18 -9.71
C THR A 251 -11.48 -12.14 -9.28
N THR A 252 -11.87 -13.05 -10.19
CA THR A 252 -12.71 -14.19 -9.83
C THR A 252 -11.87 -15.26 -9.13
N ARG A 253 -11.64 -15.10 -7.83
CA ARG A 253 -11.33 -16.20 -6.87
C ARG A 253 -11.12 -15.75 -5.42
N ASP A 254 -11.00 -14.45 -5.16
CA ASP A 254 -10.70 -13.96 -3.82
C ASP A 254 -11.97 -13.63 -3.05
N ILE A 255 -11.95 -13.98 -1.76
CA ILE A 255 -12.98 -13.71 -0.75
C ILE A 255 -13.54 -12.29 -0.96
N LEU A 256 -14.86 -12.12 -1.01
CA LEU A 256 -15.51 -10.81 -1.05
C LEU A 256 -15.11 -10.03 0.21
N ARG A 257 -14.05 -9.22 0.11
CA ARG A 257 -13.58 -8.34 1.19
C ARG A 257 -14.36 -7.05 1.09
N GLU A 258 -15.25 -6.80 2.06
CA GLU A 258 -15.81 -5.46 2.24
C GLU A 258 -14.80 -4.62 3.02
N SER A 259 -14.50 -3.42 2.54
CA SER A 259 -13.56 -2.51 3.19
C SER A 259 -14.33 -1.31 3.73
N ILE A 260 -14.26 -1.11 5.05
CA ILE A 260 -14.83 0.06 5.73
C ILE A 260 -13.69 0.92 6.27
N ILE A 261 -13.95 2.20 6.51
CA ILE A 261 -12.96 3.07 7.16
C ILE A 261 -13.36 3.22 8.63
N ILE A 262 -12.43 2.92 9.53
CA ILE A 262 -12.60 3.20 10.95
C ILE A 262 -11.44 4.09 11.37
N GLU A 263 -11.73 5.28 11.89
CA GLU A 263 -10.70 6.16 12.43
C GLU A 263 -9.58 6.49 11.42
N GLY A 264 -9.91 6.52 10.12
CA GLY A 264 -8.97 6.75 9.01
C GLY A 264 -8.23 5.51 8.50
N ILE A 265 -8.35 4.37 9.19
CA ILE A 265 -7.71 3.10 8.83
C ILE A 265 -8.67 2.27 7.99
N PRO A 266 -8.25 1.74 6.82
CA PRO A 266 -9.02 0.74 6.09
C PRO A 266 -9.13 -0.54 6.92
N ILE A 267 -10.34 -1.01 7.16
CA ILE A 267 -10.61 -2.30 7.81
C ILE A 267 -11.24 -3.20 6.75
N ASN A 268 -10.52 -4.26 6.42
CA ASN A 268 -10.99 -5.31 5.53
C ASN A 268 -11.78 -6.30 6.39
N LEU A 269 -13.10 -6.29 6.23
CA LEU A 269 -13.95 -7.28 6.84
C LEU A 269 -13.76 -8.58 6.08
N VAL A 270 -13.12 -9.54 6.73
CA VAL A 270 -12.92 -10.86 6.15
C VAL A 270 -14.20 -11.64 6.36
N ASP A 271 -14.77 -12.02 5.23
CA ASP A 271 -16.12 -12.50 5.13
C ASP A 271 -16.39 -13.79 5.93
N THR A 272 -17.19 -13.65 6.98
CA THR A 272 -18.11 -14.68 7.51
C THR A 272 -19.58 -14.38 7.16
N ALA A 273 -19.84 -13.28 6.45
CA ALA A 273 -21.16 -12.73 6.08
C ALA A 273 -21.67 -13.19 4.69
N GLY A 274 -20.86 -13.91 3.91
CA GLY A 274 -21.22 -14.68 2.72
C GLY A 274 -21.94 -15.99 3.04
N LEU A 275 -22.36 -16.16 4.30
CA LEU A 275 -23.51 -16.98 4.67
C LEU A 275 -24.78 -16.30 4.12
N ARG A 276 -24.97 -16.30 2.80
CA ARG A 276 -26.33 -16.28 2.27
C ARG A 276 -26.93 -17.63 2.67
N GLU A 277 -27.99 -17.57 3.46
CA GLU A 277 -28.84 -18.72 3.78
C GLU A 277 -29.30 -19.37 2.47
N SER A 278 -28.77 -20.55 2.19
CA SER A 278 -29.33 -21.48 1.21
C SER A 278 -29.08 -22.88 1.74
N GLU A 279 -30.15 -23.66 1.77
CA GLU A 279 -30.21 -24.99 2.37
C GLU A 279 -29.25 -25.97 1.65
N ASP A 280 -28.47 -26.71 2.45
CA ASP A 280 -27.58 -27.84 2.13
C ASP A 280 -26.22 -27.60 1.42
N ILE A 281 -25.21 -28.36 1.87
CA ILE A 281 -23.78 -28.40 1.45
C ILE A 281 -22.96 -27.11 1.74
N VAL A 282 -23.59 -25.94 1.74
CA VAL A 282 -22.95 -24.62 1.96
C VAL A 282 -22.45 -24.43 3.41
N GLU A 283 -23.07 -25.08 4.38
CA GLU A 283 -22.80 -24.85 5.81
C GLU A 283 -21.44 -25.39 6.28
N GLN A 284 -21.02 -26.57 5.79
CA GLN A 284 -19.69 -27.13 6.11
C GLN A 284 -18.56 -26.31 5.48
N GLU A 285 -18.75 -25.84 4.25
CA GLU A 285 -17.79 -24.95 3.60
C GLU A 285 -17.77 -23.56 4.26
N GLY A 286 -18.92 -23.06 4.75
CA GLY A 286 -19.02 -21.84 5.55
C GLY A 286 -18.24 -21.93 6.88
N ILE A 287 -18.31 -23.06 7.57
CA ILE A 287 -17.55 -23.32 8.81
C ILE A 287 -16.04 -23.41 8.49
N ARG A 288 -15.65 -24.16 7.46
CA ARG A 288 -14.25 -24.28 7.02
C ARG A 288 -13.65 -22.92 6.65
N ARG A 289 -14.39 -22.11 5.90
CA ARG A 289 -13.98 -20.74 5.51
C ARG A 289 -13.88 -19.80 6.71
N SER A 290 -14.82 -19.88 7.65
CA SER A 290 -14.75 -19.11 8.90
C SER A 290 -13.52 -19.47 9.72
N HIS A 291 -13.15 -20.75 9.80
CA HIS A 291 -11.93 -21.18 10.48
C HIS A 291 -10.66 -20.66 9.81
N GLN A 292 -10.57 -20.72 8.48
CA GLN A 292 -9.43 -20.15 7.75
C GLN A 292 -9.34 -18.64 7.93
N ALA A 293 -10.47 -17.93 7.91
CA ALA A 293 -10.50 -16.49 8.17
C ALA A 293 -9.97 -16.16 9.57
N ILE A 294 -10.37 -16.91 10.61
CA ILE A 294 -9.89 -16.73 11.99
C ILE A 294 -8.38 -16.94 12.10
N GLN A 295 -7.83 -17.94 11.42
CA GLN A 295 -6.39 -18.24 11.47
C GLN A 295 -5.51 -17.15 10.83
N HIS A 296 -6.05 -16.43 9.85
CA HIS A 296 -5.34 -15.36 9.15
C HIS A 296 -5.75 -13.95 9.61
N ALA A 297 -6.71 -13.85 10.54
CA ALA A 297 -7.20 -12.57 11.04
C ALA A 297 -6.10 -11.84 11.81
N GLN A 298 -5.99 -10.53 11.60
CA GLN A 298 -5.14 -9.67 12.41
C GLN A 298 -5.89 -9.15 13.64
N LEU A 299 -7.23 -9.12 13.58
CA LEU A 299 -8.10 -8.76 14.70
C LEU A 299 -9.40 -9.58 14.63
N ILE A 300 -9.90 -10.02 15.78
CA ILE A 300 -11.17 -10.75 15.88
C ILE A 300 -12.11 -9.98 16.81
N ALA A 301 -13.32 -9.71 16.35
CA ALA A 301 -14.41 -9.22 17.19
C ALA A 301 -15.40 -10.35 17.48
N LEU A 302 -15.46 -10.81 18.73
CA LEU A 302 -16.41 -11.80 19.20
C LEU A 302 -17.71 -11.12 19.62
N LEU A 303 -18.77 -11.29 18.85
CA LEU A 303 -20.10 -10.77 19.14
C LEU A 303 -20.91 -11.76 19.97
N ILE A 304 -21.46 -11.26 21.07
CA ILE A 304 -22.33 -11.97 22.01
C ILE A 304 -23.62 -11.17 22.13
N ALA A 305 -24.78 -11.79 21.93
CA ALA A 305 -26.05 -11.07 22.01
C ALA A 305 -26.60 -11.06 23.44
N ALA A 306 -27.08 -9.91 23.89
CA ALA A 306 -27.64 -9.73 25.24
C ALA A 306 -28.85 -10.62 25.54
N ASP A 307 -29.58 -11.04 24.52
CA ASP A 307 -30.76 -11.91 24.62
C ASP A 307 -30.41 -13.42 24.55
N ASP A 308 -29.12 -13.77 24.41
CA ASP A 308 -28.60 -15.13 24.33
C ASP A 308 -27.25 -15.22 25.06
N MET A 309 -27.29 -15.00 26.38
CA MET A 309 -26.11 -15.02 27.25
C MET A 309 -26.09 -16.27 28.12
N ASP A 310 -25.34 -17.28 27.69
CA ASP A 310 -24.95 -18.43 28.50
C ASP A 310 -23.43 -18.37 28.76
N ALA A 311 -23.04 -18.30 30.03
CA ALA A 311 -21.65 -18.14 30.42
C ALA A 311 -20.75 -19.33 30.03
N ALA A 312 -21.29 -20.56 30.04
CA ALA A 312 -20.54 -21.75 29.67
C ALA A 312 -20.31 -21.80 28.15
N GLU A 313 -21.34 -21.46 27.37
CA GLU A 313 -21.23 -21.42 25.90
C GLU A 313 -20.35 -20.27 25.41
N ILE A 314 -20.40 -19.11 26.06
CA ILE A 314 -19.51 -17.98 25.76
C ILE A 314 -18.05 -18.39 26.00
N LEU A 315 -17.77 -19.05 27.13
CA LEU A 315 -16.42 -19.51 27.48
C LEU A 315 -15.90 -20.58 26.50
N ASP A 316 -16.75 -21.52 26.09
CA ASP A 316 -16.40 -22.53 25.10
C ASP A 316 -16.05 -21.88 23.74
N LEU A 317 -16.90 -20.96 23.26
CA LEU A 317 -16.66 -20.25 22.00
C LEU A 317 -15.37 -19.41 22.05
N GLU A 318 -15.11 -18.72 23.16
CA GLU A 318 -13.88 -17.97 23.36
C GLU A 318 -12.64 -18.89 23.34
N THR A 319 -12.72 -20.05 24.00
CA THR A 319 -11.63 -21.03 24.04
C THR A 319 -11.32 -21.54 22.64
N GLN A 320 -12.34 -21.94 21.88
CA GLN A 320 -12.20 -22.39 20.50
C GLN A 320 -11.65 -21.31 19.56
N LEU A 321 -11.99 -20.04 19.80
CA LEU A 321 -11.44 -18.92 19.04
C LEU A 321 -9.97 -18.70 19.37
N ARG A 322 -9.59 -18.69 20.66
CA ARG A 322 -8.20 -18.51 21.08
C ARG A 322 -7.29 -19.61 20.56
N GLU A 323 -7.73 -20.86 20.56
CA GLU A 323 -6.97 -21.98 20.00
C GLU A 323 -6.65 -21.80 18.51
N ARG A 324 -7.54 -21.13 17.76
CA ARG A 324 -7.41 -20.95 16.31
C ARG A 324 -6.79 -19.62 15.92
N ALA A 325 -6.99 -18.57 16.72
CA ALA A 325 -6.54 -17.21 16.47
C ALA A 325 -5.03 -17.02 16.68
N GLY A 326 -4.37 -17.97 17.38
CA GLY A 326 -2.96 -17.82 17.74
C GLY A 326 -2.75 -16.58 18.62
N ASN A 327 -1.98 -15.61 18.13
CA ASN A 327 -1.67 -14.38 18.85
C ASN A 327 -2.58 -13.20 18.49
N SER A 328 -3.57 -13.39 17.61
CA SER A 328 -4.42 -12.29 17.16
C SER A 328 -5.32 -11.79 18.29
N PRO A 329 -5.39 -10.47 18.54
CA PRO A 329 -6.23 -9.89 19.58
C PRO A 329 -7.70 -10.22 19.35
N ILE A 330 -8.40 -10.57 20.44
CA ILE A 330 -9.86 -10.80 20.44
C ILE A 330 -10.52 -9.71 21.28
N VAL A 331 -11.46 -8.98 20.69
CA VAL A 331 -12.32 -8.01 21.38
C VAL A 331 -13.72 -8.58 21.54
N LYS A 332 -14.24 -8.61 22.78
CA LYS A 332 -15.62 -9.01 23.07
C LYS A 332 -16.57 -7.84 22.88
N LEU A 333 -17.64 -8.07 22.15
CA LEU A 333 -18.68 -7.11 21.81
C LEU A 333 -20.05 -7.66 22.24
N TYR A 334 -20.61 -7.10 23.32
CA TYR A 334 -21.93 -7.45 23.83
C TYR A 334 -23.00 -6.62 23.09
N ASN A 335 -23.58 -7.22 22.06
CA ASN A 335 -24.55 -6.60 21.16
C ASN A 335 -25.99 -6.69 21.68
N LYS A 336 -26.91 -5.91 21.08
CA LYS A 336 -28.30 -5.74 21.52
C LYS A 336 -28.42 -5.20 22.95
N ALA A 337 -27.52 -4.28 23.33
CA ALA A 337 -27.52 -3.65 24.65
C ALA A 337 -28.83 -2.93 25.00
N ASP A 338 -29.67 -2.60 24.00
CA ASP A 338 -31.04 -2.09 24.19
C ASP A 338 -31.99 -3.09 24.87
N LEU A 339 -31.63 -4.37 24.91
CA LEU A 339 -32.36 -5.44 25.59
C LEU A 339 -31.74 -5.80 26.96
N ALA A 340 -30.57 -5.25 27.31
CA ALA A 340 -29.86 -5.55 28.56
C ALA A 340 -30.12 -4.50 29.63
N ASP A 341 -30.45 -4.95 30.84
CA ASP A 341 -30.51 -4.06 32.01
C ASP A 341 -29.12 -3.79 32.62
N ALA A 342 -29.05 -2.83 33.55
CA ALA A 342 -27.79 -2.46 34.19
C ALA A 342 -27.17 -3.60 35.03
N SER A 343 -27.99 -4.55 35.51
CA SER A 343 -27.51 -5.67 36.31
C SER A 343 -26.76 -6.69 35.45
N LEU A 344 -27.28 -6.97 34.24
CA LEU A 344 -26.63 -7.82 33.26
C LEU A 344 -25.35 -7.18 32.73
N GLN A 345 -25.39 -5.87 32.42
CA GLN A 345 -24.19 -5.14 31.98
C GLN A 345 -23.08 -5.14 33.04
N ALA A 346 -23.43 -5.04 34.32
CA ALA A 346 -22.45 -5.08 35.41
C ALA A 346 -21.76 -6.44 35.58
N GLN A 347 -22.37 -7.54 35.13
CA GLN A 347 -21.80 -8.89 35.19
C GLN A 347 -20.68 -9.11 34.15
N TYR A 348 -20.73 -8.40 33.02
CA TYR A 348 -19.80 -8.58 31.90
C TYR A 348 -19.07 -7.27 31.57
N GLN A 349 -17.87 -7.11 32.13
CA GLN A 349 -17.03 -5.90 32.02
C GLN A 349 -15.76 -6.11 31.19
N ASP A 350 -15.54 -7.32 30.69
CA ASP A 350 -14.37 -7.74 29.90
C ASP A 350 -14.53 -7.47 28.39
N GLY A 351 -15.52 -6.66 28.01
CA GLY A 351 -15.84 -6.30 26.63
C GLY A 351 -16.61 -4.99 26.53
N LEU A 352 -17.03 -4.65 25.32
CA LEU A 352 -17.79 -3.42 25.04
C LEU A 352 -19.25 -3.74 24.77
N TRP A 353 -20.14 -2.98 25.43
CA TRP A 353 -21.58 -3.04 25.17
C TRP A 353 -21.96 -2.13 24.02
N LEU A 354 -22.78 -2.64 23.10
CA LEU A 354 -23.29 -1.90 21.96
C LEU A 354 -24.70 -2.35 21.56
N SER A 355 -25.40 -1.50 20.82
CA SER A 355 -26.56 -1.91 20.05
C SER A 355 -26.36 -1.50 18.60
N ALA A 356 -26.12 -2.48 17.73
CA ALA A 356 -26.03 -2.25 16.29
C ALA A 356 -27.34 -1.68 15.70
N LYS A 357 -28.47 -1.84 16.39
CA LYS A 357 -29.78 -1.32 15.98
C LYS A 357 -29.94 0.17 16.29
N THR A 358 -29.50 0.62 17.47
CA THR A 358 -29.68 2.01 17.92
C THR A 358 -28.45 2.88 17.68
N GLY A 359 -27.29 2.27 17.45
CA GLY A 359 -25.99 2.96 17.36
C GLY A 359 -25.31 3.18 18.72
N GLN A 360 -25.95 2.83 19.84
CA GLN A 360 -25.34 2.94 21.16
C GLN A 360 -24.02 2.16 21.23
N GLY A 361 -22.97 2.77 21.77
CA GLY A 361 -21.67 2.12 21.98
C GLY A 361 -20.80 1.96 20.72
N LEU A 362 -21.32 2.28 19.52
CA LEU A 362 -20.61 2.07 18.27
C LEU A 362 -19.29 2.87 18.19
N GLU A 363 -19.29 4.11 18.68
CA GLU A 363 -18.09 4.95 18.75
C GLU A 363 -16.99 4.35 19.63
N ALA A 364 -17.35 3.75 20.76
CA ALA A 364 -16.39 3.07 21.62
C ALA A 364 -15.79 1.85 20.92
N VAL A 365 -16.61 1.12 20.16
CA VAL A 365 -16.16 -0.02 19.33
C VAL A 365 -15.21 0.45 18.24
N ARG A 366 -15.52 1.54 17.51
CA ARG A 366 -14.64 2.12 16.49
C ARG A 366 -13.26 2.46 17.07
N LYS A 367 -13.23 3.19 18.20
CA LYS A 367 -11.97 3.56 18.88
C LYS A 367 -11.19 2.34 19.36
N LYS A 368 -11.88 1.33 19.89
CA LYS A 368 -11.22 0.11 20.38
C LYS A 368 -10.63 -0.72 19.24
N ILE A 369 -11.35 -0.86 18.13
CA ILE A 369 -10.85 -1.50 16.91
C ILE A 369 -9.61 -0.74 16.42
N ALA A 370 -9.66 0.58 16.32
CA ALA A 370 -8.52 1.39 15.90
C ALA A 370 -7.31 1.29 16.85
N GLN A 371 -7.55 1.17 18.17
CA GLN A 371 -6.48 0.96 19.14
C GLN A 371 -5.82 -0.42 18.96
N LEU A 372 -6.63 -1.48 18.84
CA LEU A 372 -6.13 -2.85 18.67
C LEU A 372 -5.49 -3.07 17.29
N ALA A 373 -5.93 -2.30 16.31
CA ALA A 373 -5.32 -2.15 15.01
C ALA A 373 -3.89 -1.57 15.08
N GLY A 374 -3.51 -0.98 16.21
CA GLY A 374 -2.20 -0.37 16.40
C GLY A 374 -2.15 1.11 16.02
N LYS A 375 -3.28 1.80 15.82
CA LYS A 375 -3.31 3.25 15.58
C LYS A 375 -2.59 3.97 16.72
N THR A 376 -1.60 4.77 16.38
CA THR A 376 -0.94 5.70 17.31
C THR A 376 -1.36 7.13 17.00
N GLU A 377 -1.25 8.03 17.99
CA GLU A 377 -1.51 9.47 17.82
C GLU A 377 -0.37 10.22 17.09
N SER A 378 0.59 9.48 16.52
CA SER A 378 1.78 10.04 15.86
C SER A 378 1.42 10.83 14.60
N GLU A 379 2.34 11.68 14.13
CA GLU A 379 2.21 12.40 12.87
C GLU A 379 1.86 11.47 11.70
N ALA A 380 1.11 12.00 10.73
CA ALA A 380 0.64 11.24 9.58
C ALA A 380 1.82 10.53 8.88
N PRO A 381 1.88 9.19 8.89
CA PRO A 381 3.01 8.46 8.35
C PRO A 381 3.05 8.60 6.81
N PHE A 382 4.20 8.30 6.21
CA PHE A 382 4.28 7.95 4.79
C PHE A 382 3.81 6.49 4.60
N ILE A 383 3.50 6.06 3.37
CA ILE A 383 3.13 4.68 3.07
C ILE A 383 4.40 3.83 3.04
N ALA A 384 4.31 2.64 3.64
CA ALA A 384 5.31 1.60 3.51
C ALA A 384 4.64 0.28 3.13
N ARG A 385 5.41 -0.63 2.54
CA ARG A 385 5.00 -1.99 2.15
C ARG A 385 5.76 -3.02 2.97
N GLU A 386 5.25 -4.24 3.00
CA GLU A 386 5.91 -5.37 3.66
C GLU A 386 7.41 -5.49 3.29
N ARG A 387 7.79 -5.27 2.03
CA ARG A 387 9.20 -5.31 1.62
C ARG A 387 10.06 -4.25 2.32
N HIS A 388 9.52 -3.05 2.54
CA HIS A 388 10.23 -1.97 3.22
C HIS A 388 10.42 -2.33 4.69
N ILE A 389 9.39 -2.85 5.34
CA ILE A 389 9.45 -3.30 6.73
C ILE A 389 10.50 -4.40 6.89
N ARG A 390 10.52 -5.39 6.00
CA ARG A 390 11.53 -6.46 6.02
C ARG A 390 12.95 -5.93 5.85
N ALA A 391 13.17 -4.98 4.94
CA ALA A 391 14.48 -4.37 4.74
C ALA A 391 14.93 -3.56 5.96
N LEU A 392 14.02 -2.77 6.56
CA LEU A 392 14.28 -2.02 7.79
C LEU A 392 14.54 -2.94 9.00
N ASP A 393 13.79 -4.03 9.14
CA ASP A 393 13.99 -5.05 10.18
C ASP A 393 15.35 -5.78 10.00
N LYS A 394 15.70 -6.13 8.76
CA LYS A 394 17.00 -6.73 8.43
C LYS A 394 18.14 -5.77 8.78
N ALA A 395 18.02 -4.50 8.41
CA ALA A 395 18.96 -3.44 8.78
C ALA A 395 19.05 -3.29 10.32
N GLN A 396 17.92 -3.33 11.03
CA GLN A 396 17.90 -3.25 12.50
C GLN A 396 18.58 -4.44 13.15
N ARG A 397 18.38 -5.66 12.64
CA ARG A 397 19.04 -6.87 13.14
C ARG A 397 20.55 -6.81 12.91
N HIS A 398 21.01 -6.45 11.70
CA HIS A 398 22.44 -6.28 11.42
C HIS A 398 23.06 -5.18 12.28
N PHE A 399 22.35 -4.05 12.45
CA PHE A 399 22.81 -2.97 13.32
C PHE A 399 22.94 -3.41 14.79
N LEU A 400 21.95 -4.13 15.32
CA LEU A 400 21.99 -4.61 16.71
C LEU A 400 23.12 -5.62 16.92
N GLN A 401 23.37 -6.49 15.94
CA GLN A 401 24.51 -7.41 15.96
C GLN A 401 25.84 -6.64 15.99
N ALA A 402 26.00 -5.64 15.12
CA ALA A 402 27.18 -4.78 15.07
C ALA A 402 27.41 -4.04 16.39
N TRP A 403 26.33 -3.48 16.96
CA TRP A 403 26.34 -2.76 18.22
C TRP A 403 26.78 -3.64 19.39
N GLN A 404 26.23 -4.85 19.50
CA GLN A 404 26.60 -5.81 20.54
C GLN A 404 28.06 -6.27 20.42
N ALA A 405 28.52 -6.55 19.18
CA ALA A 405 29.91 -6.93 18.93
C ALA A 405 30.88 -5.81 19.31
N PHE A 406 30.54 -4.56 18.98
CA PHE A 406 31.34 -3.37 19.32
C PHE A 406 31.44 -3.14 20.83
N GLN A 407 30.33 -3.25 21.58
CA GLN A 407 30.36 -3.08 23.05
C GLN A 407 31.16 -4.19 23.76
N GLY A 408 31.14 -5.42 23.25
CA GLY A 408 31.82 -6.55 23.89
C GLY A 408 33.33 -6.57 23.64
N HIS A 409 33.76 -6.42 22.38
CA HIS A 409 35.14 -6.70 21.96
C HIS A 409 35.85 -5.51 21.32
N ARG A 410 35.17 -4.35 21.15
CA ARG A 410 35.67 -3.17 20.40
C ARG A 410 36.25 -3.55 19.02
N ALA A 411 35.69 -4.58 18.39
CA ALA A 411 36.17 -5.11 17.10
C ALA A 411 35.72 -4.21 15.94
N ALA A 412 36.53 -3.21 15.60
CA ALA A 412 36.22 -2.21 14.57
C ALA A 412 36.08 -2.80 13.15
N GLU A 413 36.82 -3.86 12.82
CA GLU A 413 36.72 -4.55 11.51
C GLU A 413 35.35 -5.20 11.30
N LEU A 414 34.84 -5.91 12.33
CA LEU A 414 33.51 -6.52 12.28
C LEU A 414 32.42 -5.46 12.21
N LEU A 415 32.58 -4.37 12.97
CA LEU A 415 31.66 -3.23 12.91
C LEU A 415 31.57 -2.65 11.49
N ALA A 416 32.70 -2.40 10.83
CA ALA A 416 32.70 -1.86 9.46
C ALA A 416 31.99 -2.78 8.46
N GLN A 417 32.19 -4.09 8.57
CA GLN A 417 31.54 -5.09 7.72
C GLN A 417 30.04 -5.20 7.99
N ASP A 418 29.59 -5.18 9.24
CA ASP A 418 28.17 -5.22 9.56
C ASP A 418 27.46 -3.93 9.15
N LEU A 419 28.11 -2.77 9.31
CA LEU A 419 27.58 -1.48 8.82
C LEU A 419 27.42 -1.45 7.30
N ARG A 420 28.27 -2.17 6.55
CA ARG A 420 28.07 -2.34 5.11
C ARG A 420 26.77 -3.10 4.82
N LEU A 421 26.47 -4.17 5.56
CA LEU A 421 25.21 -4.92 5.38
C LEU A 421 23.99 -4.05 5.67
N VAL A 422 24.06 -3.24 6.74
CA VAL A 422 23.01 -2.25 7.07
C VAL A 422 22.79 -1.27 5.92
N HIS A 423 23.86 -0.72 5.35
CA HIS A 423 23.78 0.20 4.22
C HIS A 423 23.15 -0.47 2.98
N ASP A 424 23.55 -1.70 2.67
CA ASP A 424 23.03 -2.46 1.53
C ASP A 424 21.52 -2.76 1.70
N ASP A 425 21.09 -3.16 2.91
CA ASP A 425 19.68 -3.39 3.24
C ASP A 425 18.81 -2.12 3.05
N LEU A 426 19.33 -0.95 3.44
CA LEU A 426 18.65 0.33 3.19
C LEU A 426 18.62 0.69 1.70
N GLY A 427 19.68 0.34 0.96
CA GLY A 427 19.79 0.55 -0.49
C GLY A 427 18.76 -0.22 -1.30
N GLU A 428 18.36 -1.42 -0.85
CA GLU A 428 17.31 -2.25 -1.45
C GLU A 428 15.93 -1.53 -1.46
N ILE A 429 15.65 -0.67 -0.47
CA ILE A 429 14.37 0.03 -0.35
C ILE A 429 14.18 1.00 -1.54
N THR A 430 15.19 1.85 -1.79
CA THR A 430 15.15 2.90 -2.82
C THR A 430 15.47 2.38 -4.23
N GLY A 431 15.95 1.14 -4.35
CA GLY A 431 16.34 0.54 -5.62
C GLY A 431 17.74 0.95 -6.11
N LYS A 432 18.57 1.53 -5.23
CA LYS A 432 19.98 1.85 -5.53
C LYS A 432 20.87 0.61 -5.61
N VAL A 433 20.41 -0.52 -5.06
CA VAL A 433 21.13 -1.80 -4.99
C VAL A 433 20.21 -2.92 -5.52
N HIS A 434 20.72 -3.75 -6.45
CA HIS A 434 20.10 -4.99 -6.97
C HIS A 434 18.61 -4.90 -7.39
N ALA A 435 18.30 -4.17 -8.47
CA ALA A 435 16.91 -3.93 -8.90
C ALA A 435 16.31 -5.02 -9.83
N ASP A 436 17.08 -5.71 -10.67
CA ASP A 436 16.53 -6.37 -11.86
C ASP A 436 15.45 -7.45 -11.60
N ASP A 437 15.58 -8.29 -10.57
CA ASP A 437 14.60 -9.35 -10.28
C ASP A 437 13.33 -8.82 -9.56
N LEU A 438 13.45 -7.74 -8.78
CA LEU A 438 12.37 -7.14 -8.00
C LEU A 438 11.42 -6.28 -8.85
N LEU A 439 11.94 -5.67 -9.93
CA LEU A 439 11.15 -4.76 -10.78
C LEU A 439 9.99 -5.49 -11.45
N GLY A 440 10.20 -6.74 -11.90
CA GLY A 440 9.17 -7.54 -12.55
C GLY A 440 7.95 -7.77 -11.66
N GLU A 441 8.17 -8.19 -10.41
CA GLU A 441 7.08 -8.42 -9.46
C GLU A 441 6.36 -7.12 -9.08
N ILE A 442 7.11 -6.05 -8.78
CA ILE A 442 6.53 -4.77 -8.34
C ILE A 442 5.61 -4.18 -9.42
N PHE A 443 6.07 -4.07 -10.66
CA PHE A 443 5.28 -3.44 -11.73
C PHE A 443 4.16 -4.33 -12.27
N SER A 444 4.25 -5.65 -12.10
CA SER A 444 3.15 -6.56 -12.49
C SER A 444 1.85 -6.31 -11.72
N GLY A 445 1.94 -5.77 -10.49
CA GLY A 445 0.79 -5.42 -9.66
C GLY A 445 0.11 -4.10 -10.02
N PHE A 446 0.65 -3.33 -10.98
CA PHE A 446 0.12 -2.03 -11.39
C PHE A 446 -0.96 -2.19 -12.47
N CYS A 447 -1.79 -1.16 -12.65
CA CYS A 447 -2.72 -1.13 -13.79
C CYS A 447 -1.97 -0.92 -15.12
N ILE A 448 -2.54 -1.43 -16.21
CA ILE A 448 -2.12 -1.07 -17.57
C ILE A 448 -2.42 0.42 -17.80
N GLY A 449 -1.52 1.15 -18.48
CA GLY A 449 -1.62 2.60 -18.70
C GLY A 449 -0.98 3.47 -17.63
N LYS A 450 -0.27 2.85 -16.69
CA LYS A 450 0.47 3.52 -15.61
C LYS A 450 1.93 3.17 -15.62
#